data_AF-A0A496UPW1-F1
#
_entry.id   AF-A0A496UPW1-F1
#
_cell.length_a   1.000
_cell.length_b   1.000
_cell.length_c   1.000
_cell.angle_alpha   90.00
_cell.angle_beta   90.00
_cell.angle_gamma   90.00
#
_symmetry.space_group_name_H-M   'P 1'
#
loop_
_entity.id
_entity.type
_entity.pdbx_description
1 polymer ?
#
loop_
_entity_poly.entity_id
_entity_poly.type
_entity_poly.pdbx_seq_one_letter_code
_entity_poly.pdbx_strand_id
1 'polypeptide(L)'
;MKTDTEKSTSLISKISDIQNHCSPSVRLTVPVRPDQEELLTRIVRTITQNRDRQHRSQRITKATIIRAYIDALSTLPLDIDNINDEKILLRRVLDLLED
;
A
#
# COMPACT_ATOMS: atom_id res chain seq x y z
N MET A 1 35.29 -3.67 -39.73
CA MET A 1 35.15 -3.55 -38.26
C MET A 1 33.91 -2.72 -37.97
N LYS A 2 33.02 -3.21 -37.09
CA LYS A 2 31.76 -2.63 -36.57
C LYS A 2 30.52 -2.85 -37.47
N THR A 3 29.81 -3.99 -37.38
CA THR A 3 28.83 -4.49 -36.38
C THR A 3 27.46 -3.82 -36.44
N ASP A 4 26.49 -4.63 -36.89
CA ASP A 4 25.07 -4.76 -36.54
C ASP A 4 24.50 -3.79 -35.48
N THR A 5 23.35 -3.20 -35.77
CA THR A 5 22.16 -3.36 -34.90
C THR A 5 20.89 -3.04 -35.69
N GLU A 6 20.27 -4.08 -36.24
CA GLU A 6 18.88 -4.00 -36.72
C GLU A 6 17.95 -3.65 -35.55
N LYS A 7 17.05 -2.71 -35.83
CA LYS A 7 16.05 -2.19 -34.91
C LYS A 7 15.10 -3.32 -34.46
N SER A 8 15.30 -3.82 -33.25
CA SER A 8 14.31 -4.66 -32.57
C SER A 8 13.16 -3.78 -32.11
N THR A 9 12.16 -3.66 -32.99
CA THR A 9 10.79 -3.23 -32.69
C THR A 9 10.19 -4.20 -31.68
N SER A 10 10.34 -3.93 -30.39
CA SER A 10 9.54 -4.58 -29.37
C SER A 10 8.15 -3.96 -29.37
N LEU A 11 7.23 -4.70 -30.00
CA LEU A 11 5.82 -4.39 -30.13
C LEU A 11 5.20 -4.21 -28.74
N ILE A 12 4.67 -3.02 -28.47
CA ILE A 12 3.78 -2.74 -27.34
C ILE A 12 2.54 -3.62 -27.55
N SER A 13 2.46 -4.73 -26.82
CA SER A 13 1.50 -5.80 -27.10
C SER A 13 0.12 -5.58 -26.48
N LYS A 14 -0.07 -4.57 -25.62
CA LYS A 14 -1.39 -4.22 -25.06
C LYS A 14 -1.51 -2.72 -24.76
N ILE A 15 -2.46 -2.06 -25.43
CA ILE A 15 -2.87 -0.66 -25.19
C ILE A 15 -3.75 -0.52 -23.94
N SER A 16 -4.20 -1.65 -23.34
CA SER A 16 -5.06 -1.67 -22.16
C SER A 16 -4.41 -1.17 -20.87
N ASP A 17 -3.08 -1.01 -20.82
CA ASP A 17 -2.37 -0.52 -19.63
C ASP A 17 -2.31 1.03 -19.57
N ILE A 18 -2.81 1.72 -20.61
CA ILE A 18 -2.67 3.18 -20.78
C ILE A 18 -3.77 3.96 -20.02
N GLN A 19 -4.78 3.30 -19.46
CA GLN A 19 -5.94 3.97 -18.83
C GLN A 19 -6.10 3.70 -17.32
N ASN A 20 -4.99 3.53 -16.59
CA ASN A 20 -5.03 3.89 -15.17
C ASN A 20 -4.67 5.37 -15.09
N HIS A 21 -5.68 6.23 -15.00
CA HIS A 21 -5.50 7.63 -14.63
C HIS A 21 -4.61 7.69 -13.39
N CYS A 22 -3.33 8.00 -13.60
CA CYS A 22 -2.38 8.16 -12.52
C CYS A 22 -2.71 9.50 -11.86
N SER A 23 -3.69 9.48 -10.95
CA SER A 23 -4.00 10.63 -10.11
C SER A 23 -2.69 11.06 -9.42
N PRO A 24 -2.41 12.37 -9.36
CA PRO A 24 -1.18 12.86 -8.74
C PRO A 24 -1.07 12.31 -7.31
N SER A 25 -0.05 11.49 -7.06
CA SER A 25 0.19 10.89 -5.74
C SER A 25 1.18 11.74 -4.96
N VAL A 26 0.86 12.03 -3.70
CA VAL A 26 1.79 12.67 -2.76
C VAL A 26 2.65 11.59 -2.08
N ARG A 27 3.98 11.77 -2.08
CA ARG A 27 4.89 10.86 -1.36
C ARG A 27 4.94 11.23 0.12
N LEU A 28 4.30 10.42 0.94
CA LEU A 28 4.40 10.51 2.40
C LEU A 28 5.65 9.75 2.89
N THR A 29 6.54 10.43 3.62
CA THR A 29 7.69 9.80 4.29
C THR A 29 7.48 9.87 5.79
N VAL A 30 7.20 8.74 6.42
CA VAL A 30 6.98 8.64 7.87
C VAL A 30 7.96 7.60 8.43
N PRO A 31 8.72 7.92 9.48
CA PRO A 31 9.52 6.92 10.17
C PRO A 31 8.59 5.89 10.81
N VAL A 32 8.79 4.62 10.47
CA VAL A 32 8.09 3.49 11.08
C VAL A 32 9.01 2.80 12.07
N ARG A 33 8.46 2.38 13.21
CA ARG A 33 9.23 1.60 14.18
C ARG A 33 9.55 0.21 13.64
N PRO A 34 10.63 -0.45 14.10
CA PRO A 34 11.01 -1.78 13.62
C PRO A 34 9.89 -2.84 13.78
N ASP A 35 9.12 -2.79 14.88
CA ASP A 35 7.99 -3.68 15.14
C ASP A 35 6.85 -3.50 14.12
N GLN A 36 6.56 -2.25 13.75
CA GLN A 36 5.55 -1.92 12.74
C GLN A 36 5.97 -2.38 11.35
N GLU A 37 7.26 -2.19 11.00
CA GLU A 37 7.83 -2.68 9.74
C GLU A 37 7.70 -4.20 9.65
N GLU A 38 8.08 -4.90 10.72
CA GLU A 38 8.05 -6.36 10.79
C GLU A 38 6.61 -6.88 10.68
N LEU A 39 5.65 -6.23 11.34
CA LEU A 39 4.23 -6.54 11.21
C LEU A 39 3.78 -6.43 9.76
N LEU A 40 4.07 -5.32 9.09
CA LEU A 40 3.73 -5.13 7.67
C LEU A 40 4.41 -6.18 6.78
N THR A 41 5.67 -6.53 7.06
CA THR A 41 6.40 -7.59 6.35
C THR A 41 5.71 -8.95 6.53
N ARG A 42 5.28 -9.29 7.75
CA ARG A 42 4.56 -10.53 8.05
C ARG A 42 3.23 -10.59 7.30
N ILE A 43 2.43 -9.52 7.34
CA ILE A 43 1.15 -9.44 6.62
C ILE A 43 1.35 -9.66 5.11
N VAL A 44 2.33 -8.99 4.49
CA VAL A 44 2.63 -9.17 3.05
C VAL A 44 2.98 -10.63 2.74
N ARG A 45 3.80 -11.28 3.57
CA ARG A 45 4.19 -12.69 3.39
C ARG A 45 2.98 -13.61 3.52
N THR A 46 2.16 -13.44 4.55
CA THR A 46 0.97 -14.25 4.79
C THR A 46 -0.06 -14.10 3.65
N ILE A 47 -0.34 -12.88 3.21
CA ILE A 47 -1.24 -12.64 2.06
C ILE A 47 -0.70 -13.32 0.79
N THR A 48 0.61 -13.25 0.56
CA THR A 48 1.24 -13.87 -0.60
C THR A 48 1.15 -15.41 -0.55
N GLN A 49 1.34 -16.00 0.63
CA GLN A 49 1.27 -17.45 0.85
C GLN A 49 -0.16 -18.00 0.71
N ASN A 50 -1.16 -17.25 1.16
CA ASN A 50 -2.57 -17.65 1.12
C ASN A 50 -3.24 -17.42 -0.24
N ARG A 51 -2.47 -17.04 -1.27
CA ARG A 51 -3.02 -16.59 -2.54
C ARG A 51 -3.23 -17.74 -3.53
N ASP A 52 -4.49 -17.98 -3.87
CA ASP A 52 -4.83 -18.88 -4.96
C ASP A 52 -4.44 -18.30 -6.34
N ARG A 53 -4.67 -19.07 -7.41
CA ARG A 53 -4.31 -18.68 -8.78
C ARG A 53 -5.11 -17.48 -9.31
N GLN A 54 -6.36 -17.33 -8.91
CA GLN A 54 -7.27 -16.29 -9.41
C GLN A 54 -6.90 -14.91 -8.85
N HIS A 55 -6.38 -14.88 -7.63
CA HIS A 55 -6.07 -13.62 -6.96
C HIS A 55 -4.68 -13.07 -7.28
N ARG A 56 -3.82 -13.73 -8.07
CA ARG A 56 -2.41 -13.31 -8.31
C ARG A 56 -2.21 -12.02 -9.13
N SER A 57 -3.27 -11.39 -9.62
CA SER A 57 -3.20 -10.26 -10.56
C SER A 57 -2.57 -9.00 -9.98
N GLN A 58 -2.80 -8.66 -8.71
CA GLN A 58 -2.32 -7.40 -8.11
C GLN A 58 -1.34 -7.62 -6.97
N ARG A 59 -0.13 -7.06 -7.00
CA ARG A 59 0.81 -7.20 -5.89
C ARG A 59 0.34 -6.42 -4.65
N ILE A 60 0.19 -7.10 -3.51
CA ILE A 60 -0.02 -6.45 -2.21
C ILE A 60 1.34 -6.05 -1.64
N THR A 61 1.49 -4.77 -1.33
CA THR A 61 2.71 -4.17 -0.77
C THR A 61 2.41 -3.58 0.61
N LYS A 62 3.46 -3.25 1.38
CA LYS A 62 3.33 -2.51 2.65
C LYS A 62 2.52 -1.22 2.48
N ALA A 63 2.78 -0.47 1.40
CA ALA A 63 2.05 0.74 1.05
C ALA A 63 0.57 0.47 0.69
N THR A 64 0.24 -0.71 0.17
CA THR A 64 -1.16 -1.11 -0.08
C THR A 64 -1.89 -1.38 1.22
N ILE A 65 -1.25 -2.06 2.17
CA ILE A 65 -1.80 -2.33 3.50
C ILE A 65 -2.01 -1.01 4.26
N ILE A 66 -1.02 -0.13 4.29
CA ILE A 66 -1.12 1.18 4.95
C ILE A 66 -2.28 1.99 4.38
N ARG A 67 -2.42 2.07 3.04
CA ARG A 67 -3.55 2.78 2.42
C ARG A 67 -4.90 2.18 2.80
N ALA A 68 -5.03 0.85 2.75
CA ALA A 68 -6.26 0.17 3.14
C ALA A 68 -6.62 0.43 4.62
N TYR A 69 -5.63 0.46 5.52
CA TYR A 69 -5.85 0.81 6.92
C TYR A 69 -6.24 2.28 7.10
N ILE A 70 -5.61 3.21 6.38
CA ILE A 70 -6.00 4.63 6.41
C ILE A 70 -7.44 4.79 5.93
N ASP A 71 -7.80 4.17 4.80
CA ASP A 71 -9.16 4.25 4.25
C ASP A 71 -10.18 3.72 5.26
N ALA A 72 -9.89 2.57 5.90
CA ALA A 72 -10.76 1.98 6.91
C ALA A 72 -10.87 2.83 8.18
N LEU A 73 -9.77 3.40 8.68
CA LEU A 73 -9.78 4.22 9.89
C LEU A 73 -10.36 5.62 9.65
N SER A 74 -10.33 6.11 8.41
CA SER A 74 -10.86 7.44 8.06
C SER A 74 -12.38 7.55 8.21
N THR A 75 -13.09 6.42 8.28
CA THR A 75 -14.54 6.40 8.50
C THR A 75 -14.93 6.44 9.98
N LEU A 76 -13.96 6.32 10.89
CA LEU A 76 -14.24 6.37 12.33
C LEU A 76 -14.55 7.81 12.77
N PRO A 77 -15.57 8.03 13.62
CA PRO A 77 -15.90 9.34 14.18
C PRO A 77 -14.92 9.72 15.30
N LEU A 78 -13.63 9.73 14.99
CA LEU A 78 -12.55 9.99 15.93
C LEU A 78 -12.51 11.47 16.32
N ASP A 79 -12.64 11.75 17.62
CA ASP A 79 -12.34 13.07 18.16
C ASP A 79 -10.83 13.33 18.08
N ILE A 80 -10.46 14.27 17.21
CA ILE A 80 -9.08 14.68 16.98
C ILE A 80 -8.66 15.91 17.80
N ASP A 81 -9.56 16.44 18.64
CA ASP A 81 -9.24 17.61 19.46
C ASP A 81 -8.32 17.23 20.63
N ASN A 82 -7.32 18.10 20.86
CA ASN A 82 -6.40 18.04 21.99
C ASN A 82 -5.66 16.69 22.14
N ILE A 83 -5.20 16.11 21.03
CA ILE A 83 -4.33 14.93 21.04
C ILE A 83 -2.90 15.34 21.42
N ASN A 84 -2.46 14.87 22.58
CA ASN A 84 -1.13 15.22 23.12
C ASN A 84 0.00 14.38 22.51
N ASP A 85 -0.24 13.11 22.23
CA ASP A 85 0.77 12.18 21.72
C ASP A 85 0.17 11.00 20.94
N GLU A 86 1.05 10.22 20.30
CA GLU A 86 0.68 9.01 19.53
C GLU A 86 -0.05 7.96 20.37
N LYS A 87 0.26 7.85 21.68
CA LYS A 87 -0.36 6.84 22.55
C LYS A 87 -1.82 7.17 22.82
N ILE A 88 -2.14 8.44 23.05
CA ILE A 88 -3.52 8.92 23.22
C ILE A 88 -4.31 8.74 21.92
N LEU A 89 -3.71 9.07 20.76
CA LEU A 89 -4.33 8.83 19.47
C LEU A 89 -4.66 7.35 19.28
N LEU A 90 -3.69 6.46 19.51
CA LEU A 90 -3.90 5.01 19.39
C LEU A 90 -5.00 4.51 20.32
N ARG A 91 -5.02 4.96 21.58
CA ARG A 91 -6.05 4.59 22.54
C ARG A 91 -7.45 4.97 22.04
N ARG A 92 -7.65 6.21 21.61
CA ARG A 92 -8.98 6.65 21.10
C ARG A 92 -9.41 5.87 19.86
N VAL A 93 -8.47 5.52 18.97
CA VAL A 93 -8.77 4.66 17.82
C VAL A 93 -9.22 3.27 18.27
N LEU A 94 -8.55 2.68 19.27
CA LEU A 94 -8.92 1.37 19.80
C LEU A 94 -10.27 1.39 20.51
N ASP A 95 -10.54 2.42 21.32
CA ASP A 95 -11.82 2.58 22.02
C ASP A 95 -13.01 2.57 21.02
N LEU A 96 -12.84 3.11 19.81
CA LEU A 96 -13.86 3.10 18.75
C LEU A 96 -14.01 1.77 17.99
N LEU A 97 -13.07 0.84 18.15
CA LEU A 97 -13.09 -0.48 17.50
C LEU A 97 -13.65 -1.58 18.43
N GLU A 98 -13.78 -1.29 19.73
CA GLU A 98 -14.32 -2.22 20.74
C GLU A 98 -15.85 -2.10 20.92
N ASP A 99 -16.49 -1.13 20.25
CA ASP A 99 -17.95 -0.97 20.13
C ASP A 99 -18.56 -1.81 18.98
#